data_AF-A0A1I7MRY0-F1
#
_entry.id   AF-A0A1I7MRY0-F1
#
_cell.length_a   1.000
_cell.length_b   1.000
_cell.length_c   1.000
_cell.angle_alpha   90.00
_cell.angle_beta   90.00
_cell.angle_gamma   90.00
#
_symmetry.space_group_name_H-M   'P 1'
#
loop_
_entity.id
_entity.type
_entity.pdbx_description
1 polymer ?
#
loop_
_entity_poly.entity_id
_entity_poly.type
_entity_poly.pdbx_seq_one_letter_code
_entity_poly.pdbx_strand_id
1 'polypeptide(L)'
;MDERAASPTDRMTYRVPTMKEPTVRVPSGFLHHGWVHVLEDSEIALLLMVACGRGTLPDPEGWIAIPAGERLLNYGLSRDAFSAAHPVLKEMGLLEVQSIRRHSDGQVIDFSTEGPSLHRLRIVPDGFEQNAYDCAHEALERLNSPRN
;
A
#
# COMPACT_ATOMS: atom_id res chain seq x y z
N MET A 1 -11.16 -17.61 -33.60
CA MET A 1 -11.07 -16.50 -32.65
C MET A 1 -11.91 -16.93 -31.47
N ASP A 2 -11.31 -17.68 -30.55
CA ASP A 2 -12.03 -18.33 -29.45
C ASP A 2 -12.10 -17.39 -28.25
N GLU A 3 -13.30 -16.91 -27.96
CA GLU A 3 -13.68 -16.39 -26.65
C GLU A 3 -13.49 -17.50 -25.62
N ARG A 4 -12.39 -17.45 -24.87
CA ARG A 4 -12.25 -18.24 -23.64
C ARG A 4 -13.32 -17.75 -22.66
N ALA A 5 -14.42 -18.49 -22.59
CA ALA A 5 -15.42 -18.35 -21.56
C ALA A 5 -14.74 -18.37 -20.19
N ALA A 6 -14.91 -17.29 -19.43
CA ALA A 6 -14.52 -17.24 -18.03
C ALA A 6 -15.14 -18.43 -17.29
N SER A 7 -14.32 -19.18 -16.53
CA SER A 7 -14.82 -20.29 -15.74
C SER A 7 -15.88 -19.81 -14.74
N PRO A 8 -16.92 -20.61 -14.44
CA PRO A 8 -18.02 -20.21 -13.55
C PRO A 8 -17.61 -19.94 -12.10
N THR A 9 -16.37 -20.22 -11.71
CA THR A 9 -15.75 -19.84 -10.43
C THR A 9 -15.27 -18.39 -10.38
N ASP A 10 -15.25 -17.67 -11.50
CA ASP A 10 -14.55 -16.39 -11.66
C ASP A 10 -15.43 -15.15 -11.40
N ARG A 11 -16.69 -15.34 -11.01
CA ARG A 11 -17.62 -14.26 -10.68
C ARG A 11 -18.46 -14.63 -9.47
N MET A 12 -17.88 -14.48 -8.28
CA MET A 12 -18.69 -14.43 -7.07
C MET A 12 -19.68 -13.26 -7.21
N THR A 13 -20.97 -13.57 -7.31
CA THR A 13 -22.02 -12.55 -7.24
C THR A 13 -21.89 -11.83 -5.92
N TYR A 14 -21.92 -10.50 -5.97
CA TYR A 14 -21.89 -9.68 -4.77
C TYR A 14 -22.96 -10.15 -3.78
N ARG A 15 -22.54 -10.36 -2.53
CA ARG A 15 -23.43 -10.67 -1.42
C ARG A 15 -23.04 -9.79 -0.23
N VAL A 16 -24.01 -9.52 0.63
CA VAL A 16 -23.74 -8.84 1.90
C VAL A 16 -22.83 -9.74 2.75
N PRO A 17 -21.68 -9.24 3.24
CA PRO A 17 -20.80 -10.01 4.12
C PRO A 17 -21.51 -10.44 5.40
N THR A 18 -21.21 -11.64 5.88
CA THR A 18 -21.69 -12.12 7.18
C THR A 18 -20.75 -11.68 8.31
N MET A 19 -21.27 -11.58 9.54
CA MET A 19 -20.47 -11.20 10.73
C MET A 19 -19.31 -12.16 11.05
N LYS A 20 -19.28 -13.35 10.42
CA LYS A 20 -18.21 -14.35 10.59
C LYS A 20 -17.07 -14.18 9.58
N GLU A 21 -17.21 -13.28 8.62
CA GLU A 21 -16.19 -13.07 7.60
C GLU A 21 -15.01 -12.29 8.17
N PRO A 22 -13.79 -12.56 7.68
CA PRO A 22 -12.61 -11.81 8.08
C PRO A 22 -12.79 -10.33 7.75
N THR A 23 -12.50 -9.46 8.71
CA THR A 23 -12.53 -8.01 8.52
C THR A 23 -11.11 -7.45 8.56
N VAL A 24 -10.93 -6.31 7.90
CA VAL A 24 -9.71 -5.51 7.97
C VAL A 24 -9.99 -4.30 8.84
N ARG A 25 -9.08 -3.99 9.77
CA ARG A 25 -9.20 -2.79 10.61
C ARG A 25 -8.48 -1.64 9.93
N VAL A 26 -9.16 -0.51 9.82
CA VAL A 26 -8.58 0.74 9.34
C VAL A 26 -8.71 1.82 10.42
N PRO A 27 -7.79 2.79 10.49
CA PRO A 27 -7.92 3.93 11.41
C PRO A 27 -9.25 4.67 11.17
N SER A 28 -9.94 5.08 12.24
CA SER A 28 -11.23 5.78 12.14
C SER A 28 -11.12 7.08 11.33
N GLY A 29 -10.02 7.82 11.50
CA GLY A 29 -9.73 9.03 10.76
C GLY A 29 -9.74 8.84 9.24
N PHE A 30 -9.47 7.62 8.74
CA PHE A 30 -9.53 7.31 7.30
C PHE A 30 -10.87 7.71 6.65
N LEU A 31 -11.97 7.50 7.39
CA LEU A 31 -13.30 7.90 6.96
C LEU A 31 -13.69 9.27 7.51
N HIS A 32 -13.44 9.50 8.81
CA HIS A 32 -13.95 10.69 9.49
C HIS A 32 -13.25 12.00 9.12
N HIS A 33 -12.01 11.94 8.65
CA HIS A 33 -11.22 13.12 8.30
C HIS A 33 -11.00 13.29 6.78
N GLY A 34 -11.74 12.52 5.97
CA GLY A 34 -11.83 12.74 4.52
C GLY A 34 -10.73 12.08 3.69
N TRP A 35 -9.86 11.25 4.28
CA TRP A 35 -8.77 10.59 3.55
C TRP A 35 -9.26 9.73 2.38
N VAL A 36 -10.39 9.02 2.53
CA VAL A 36 -11.00 8.24 1.45
C VAL A 36 -11.39 9.07 0.21
N HIS A 37 -11.56 10.39 0.35
CA HIS A 37 -11.93 11.29 -0.74
C HIS A 37 -10.72 11.97 -1.40
N VAL A 38 -9.59 12.01 -0.71
CA VAL A 38 -8.39 12.74 -1.14
C VAL A 38 -7.37 11.80 -1.77
N LEU A 39 -7.31 10.55 -1.29
CA LEU A 39 -6.39 9.55 -1.77
C LEU A 39 -6.82 8.96 -3.11
N GLU A 40 -5.85 8.66 -3.97
CA GLU A 40 -6.06 7.91 -5.20
C GLU A 40 -6.38 6.43 -4.92
N ASP A 41 -7.01 5.76 -5.88
CA ASP A 41 -7.33 4.33 -5.79
C ASP A 41 -6.09 3.47 -5.46
N SER A 42 -4.92 3.84 -6.01
CA SER A 42 -3.67 3.11 -5.78
C SER A 42 -3.14 3.27 -4.34
N GLU A 43 -3.36 4.44 -3.74
CA GLU A 43 -2.97 4.77 -2.37
C GLU A 43 -3.90 4.09 -1.37
N ILE A 44 -5.22 4.12 -1.65
CA ILE A 44 -6.22 3.38 -0.88
C ILE A 44 -5.90 1.87 -0.92
N ALA A 45 -5.64 1.33 -2.11
CA ALA A 45 -5.28 -0.09 -2.27
C ALA A 45 -4.01 -0.44 -1.49
N LEU A 46 -3.00 0.43 -1.46
CA LEU A 46 -1.78 0.23 -0.68
C LEU A 46 -2.04 0.27 0.83
N LEU A 47 -2.85 1.21 1.34
CA LEU A 47 -3.21 1.24 2.75
C LEU A 47 -4.00 -0.01 3.17
N LEU A 48 -4.99 -0.41 2.37
CA LEU A 48 -5.77 -1.62 2.61
C LEU A 48 -4.92 -2.89 2.52
N MET A 49 -3.93 -2.91 1.63
CA MET A 49 -2.95 -3.99 1.54
C MET A 49 -2.17 -4.12 2.84
N VAL A 50 -1.64 -3.03 3.38
CA VAL A 50 -0.89 -3.04 4.65
C VAL A 50 -1.78 -3.42 5.83
N ALA A 51 -3.01 -2.91 5.88
CA ALA A 51 -3.97 -3.27 6.92
C ALA A 51 -4.42 -4.74 6.85
N CYS A 52 -4.52 -5.31 5.64
CA CYS A 52 -4.93 -6.69 5.42
C CYS A 52 -3.78 -7.69 5.66
N GLY A 53 -2.56 -7.39 5.21
CA GLY A 53 -1.38 -8.21 5.44
C GLY A 53 -1.37 -9.58 4.75
N ARG A 54 -2.29 -9.86 3.81
CA ARG A 54 -2.31 -11.11 3.04
C ARG A 54 -1.09 -11.17 2.13
N GLY A 55 -0.40 -12.32 2.15
CA GLY A 55 0.84 -12.51 1.40
C GLY A 55 2.05 -11.80 2.03
N THR A 56 1.95 -11.35 3.29
CA THR A 56 3.09 -10.79 4.00
C THR A 56 4.11 -11.87 4.36
N LEU A 57 5.39 -11.53 4.21
CA LEU A 57 6.47 -12.36 4.71
C LEU A 57 6.61 -12.17 6.23
N PRO A 58 7.01 -13.23 6.98
CA PRO A 58 7.26 -13.10 8.41
C PRO A 58 8.29 -12.02 8.71
N ASP A 59 7.96 -11.14 9.65
CA ASP A 59 8.85 -10.07 10.12
C ASP A 59 8.82 -9.97 11.65
N PRO A 60 9.97 -10.03 12.34
CA PRO A 60 10.03 -10.04 13.80
C PRO A 60 9.63 -8.70 14.44
N GLU A 61 9.69 -7.60 13.70
CA GLU A 61 9.35 -6.25 14.17
C GLU A 61 7.93 -5.82 13.77
N GLY A 62 7.15 -6.73 13.16
CA GLY A 62 5.78 -6.46 12.74
C GLY A 62 5.69 -5.51 11.54
N TRP A 63 6.74 -5.41 10.71
CA TRP A 63 6.65 -4.73 9.42
C TRP A 63 5.92 -5.58 8.39
N ILE A 64 5.18 -4.92 7.50
CA ILE A 64 4.54 -5.58 6.36
C ILE A 64 5.50 -5.54 5.17
N ALA A 65 5.94 -6.71 4.72
CA ALA A 65 6.72 -6.88 3.49
C ALA A 65 5.97 -7.86 2.56
N ILE A 66 5.40 -7.35 1.46
CA ILE A 66 4.62 -8.16 0.51
C ILE A 66 5.33 -8.18 -0.85
N PRO A 67 5.70 -9.36 -1.40
CA PRO A 67 6.33 -9.48 -2.72
C PRO A 67 5.46 -8.92 -3.86
N ALA A 68 6.09 -8.47 -4.95
CA ALA A 68 5.37 -7.85 -6.07
C ALA A 68 4.27 -8.75 -6.68
N GLY A 69 4.53 -10.06 -6.79
CA GLY A 69 3.54 -11.03 -7.27
C GLY A 69 2.31 -11.11 -6.37
N GLU A 70 2.52 -11.16 -5.05
CA GLU A 70 1.44 -11.18 -4.06
C GLU A 70 0.65 -9.87 -4.04
N ARG A 71 1.31 -8.72 -4.25
CA ARG A 71 0.63 -7.41 -4.36
C ARG A 71 -0.32 -7.38 -5.55
N LEU A 72 0.16 -7.83 -6.71
CA LEU A 72 -0.66 -7.87 -7.92
C LEU A 72 -1.80 -8.88 -7.80
N LEU A 73 -1.51 -10.09 -7.30
CA LEU A 73 -2.49 -11.18 -7.21
C LEU A 73 -3.62 -10.88 -6.22
N ASN A 74 -3.30 -10.40 -5.02
CA ASN A 74 -4.29 -10.24 -3.95
C ASN A 74 -4.95 -8.85 -3.92
N TYR A 75 -4.30 -7.83 -4.51
CA TYR A 75 -4.73 -6.43 -4.37
C TYR A 75 -4.83 -5.68 -5.71
N GLY A 76 -4.46 -6.31 -6.83
CA GLY A 76 -4.42 -5.62 -8.13
C GLY A 76 -3.35 -4.52 -8.20
N LEU A 77 -2.45 -4.43 -7.22
CA LEU A 77 -1.50 -3.34 -7.10
C LEU A 77 -0.24 -3.64 -7.93
N SER A 78 -0.13 -2.99 -9.08
CA SER A 78 1.01 -3.12 -9.99
C SER A 78 2.30 -2.55 -9.38
N ARG A 79 3.45 -2.87 -9.97
CA ARG A 79 4.74 -2.31 -9.55
C ARG A 79 4.77 -0.78 -9.66
N ASP A 80 4.20 -0.22 -10.72
CA ASP A 80 4.24 1.22 -10.97
C ASP A 80 3.29 1.96 -10.04
N ALA A 81 2.07 1.43 -9.85
CA ALA A 81 1.11 1.96 -8.87
C ALA A 81 1.70 1.95 -7.46
N PHE A 82 2.35 0.83 -7.06
CA PHE A 82 3.04 0.75 -5.78
C PHE A 82 4.15 1.82 -5.65
N SER A 83 4.97 1.97 -6.70
CA SER A 83 6.13 2.88 -6.70
C SER A 83 5.71 4.36 -6.66
N ALA A 84 4.54 4.70 -7.23
CA ALA A 84 3.96 6.04 -7.17
C ALA A 84 3.28 6.33 -5.83
N ALA A 85 2.56 5.36 -5.26
CA ALA A 85 1.75 5.57 -4.06
C ALA A 85 2.57 5.62 -2.75
N HIS A 86 3.58 4.74 -2.58
CA HIS A 86 4.27 4.64 -1.29
C HIS A 86 5.05 5.91 -0.87
N PRO A 87 5.67 6.71 -1.77
CA PRO A 87 6.31 7.97 -1.38
C PRO A 87 5.28 9.01 -0.96
N VAL A 88 4.15 9.09 -1.67
CA VAL A 88 3.09 10.08 -1.38
C VAL A 88 2.48 9.82 0.00
N LEU A 89 2.09 8.57 0.27
CA LEU A 89 1.58 8.18 1.59
C LEU A 89 2.57 8.42 2.73
N LYS A 90 3.88 8.30 2.44
CA LYS A 90 4.94 8.64 3.40
C LYS A 90 5.00 10.13 3.67
N GLU A 91 4.94 10.97 2.64
CA GLU A 91 4.96 12.43 2.78
C GLU A 91 3.69 12.99 3.46
N MET A 92 2.56 12.29 3.34
CA MET A 92 1.33 12.57 4.08
C MET A 92 1.37 12.05 5.53
N GLY A 93 2.43 11.35 5.94
CA GLY A 93 2.55 10.79 7.28
C GLY A 93 1.57 9.65 7.59
N LEU A 94 1.02 9.00 6.57
CA LEU A 94 0.08 7.87 6.71
C LEU A 94 0.81 6.52 6.71
N LEU A 95 2.01 6.48 6.15
CA LEU A 95 2.78 5.25 5.94
C LEU A 95 4.26 5.46 6.26
N GLU A 96 4.79 4.63 7.16
CA GLU A 96 6.24 4.46 7.31
C GLU A 96 6.74 3.48 6.24
N VAL A 97 7.80 3.89 5.53
CA VAL A 97 8.46 3.08 4.51
C VAL A 97 9.94 2.96 4.83
N GLN A 98 10.37 1.74 5.15
CA GLN A 98 11.79 1.39 5.23
C GLN A 98 12.21 0.66 3.95
N SER A 99 13.20 1.22 3.28
CA SER A 99 13.87 0.58 2.14
C SER A 99 15.10 -0.15 2.67
N ILE A 100 15.09 -1.48 2.63
CA ILE A 100 16.27 -2.27 2.98
C ILE A 100 17.28 -2.16 1.82
N ARG A 101 18.58 -2.02 2.15
CA ARG A 101 19.71 -2.08 1.18
C ARG A 101 19.64 -1.10 0.02
N ARG A 102 19.41 0.18 0.30
CA ARG A 102 19.91 1.27 -0.56
C ARG A 102 20.96 2.05 0.23
N HIS A 103 22.25 1.80 -0.04
CA HIS A 103 23.27 2.77 0.32
C HIS A 103 23.07 4.05 -0.52
N SER A 104 23.56 5.16 -0.01
CA SER A 104 23.55 6.49 -0.65
C SER A 104 24.25 6.56 -2.01
N ASP A 105 24.89 5.48 -2.47
CA ASP A 105 25.61 5.42 -3.76
C ASP A 105 24.85 4.70 -4.90
N GLY A 106 23.66 4.14 -4.61
CA GLY A 106 22.82 3.52 -5.63
C GLY A 106 23.13 2.06 -6.00
N GLN A 107 24.10 1.39 -5.38
CA GLN A 107 24.32 -0.05 -5.59
C GLN A 107 23.48 -0.93 -4.64
N VAL A 108 22.85 -1.95 -5.22
CA VAL A 108 22.11 -3.01 -4.50
C VAL A 108 23.09 -4.15 -4.21
N ILE A 109 23.30 -4.47 -2.93
CA ILE A 109 24.12 -5.60 -2.49
C ILE A 109 23.29 -6.90 -2.56
N ASP A 110 23.89 -7.97 -3.10
CA ASP A 110 23.41 -9.37 -3.08
C ASP A 110 22.04 -9.65 -3.71
N PHE A 111 21.86 -9.27 -4.97
CA PHE A 111 20.69 -9.69 -5.77
C PHE A 111 20.63 -11.21 -6.00
N SER A 112 21.77 -11.92 -5.94
CA SER A 112 21.89 -13.34 -6.30
C SER A 112 21.68 -14.31 -5.13
N THR A 113 21.70 -13.85 -3.88
CA THR A 113 21.70 -14.75 -2.70
C THR A 113 20.41 -14.68 -1.87
N GLU A 114 19.72 -13.54 -1.83
CA GLU A 114 18.60 -13.33 -0.88
C GLU A 114 17.31 -12.72 -1.48
N GLY A 115 17.24 -12.53 -2.79
CA GLY A 115 16.04 -12.03 -3.47
C GLY A 115 15.85 -10.50 -3.37
N PRO A 116 14.80 -9.95 -4.00
CA PRO A 116 14.62 -8.51 -4.11
C PRO A 116 14.42 -7.86 -2.74
N SER A 117 15.12 -6.75 -2.48
CA SER A 117 14.93 -5.95 -1.27
C SER A 117 13.52 -5.37 -1.26
N LEU A 118 12.64 -5.97 -0.46
CA LEU A 118 11.26 -5.54 -0.32
C LEU A 118 11.17 -4.32 0.60
N HIS A 119 10.27 -3.40 0.26
CA HIS A 119 9.91 -2.33 1.18
C HIS A 119 9.19 -2.91 2.38
N ARG A 120 9.58 -2.44 3.57
CA ARG A 120 8.92 -2.69 4.84
C ARG A 120 7.99 -1.52 5.11
N LEU A 121 6.71 -1.84 5.36
CA LEU A 121 5.63 -0.88 5.44
C LEU A 121 4.93 -0.97 6.79
N ARG A 122 4.50 0.18 7.31
CA ARG A 122 3.67 0.25 8.52
C ARG A 122 2.74 1.45 8.44
N ILE A 123 1.45 1.22 8.74
CA ILE A 123 0.47 2.30 8.86
C ILE A 123 0.81 3.15 10.07
N VAL A 124 0.69 4.47 9.94
CA VAL A 124 0.85 5.44 11.03
C VAL A 124 -0.55 5.91 11.45
N PRO A 125 -1.15 5.37 12.53
CA PRO A 125 -2.52 5.69 12.90
C PRO A 125 -2.73 7.18 13.19
N ASP A 126 -1.77 7.82 13.85
CA ASP A 126 -1.85 9.23 14.24
C ASP A 126 -1.89 10.17 13.03
N GLY A 127 -1.37 9.75 11.87
CA GLY A 127 -1.46 10.51 10.62
C GLY A 127 -2.91 10.69 10.16
N PHE A 128 -3.80 9.73 10.47
CA PHE A 128 -5.20 9.80 10.08
C PHE A 128 -6.02 10.78 10.93
N GLU A 129 -5.48 11.28 12.03
CA GLU A 129 -6.18 12.24 12.90
C GLU A 129 -6.10 13.69 12.37
N GLN A 130 -5.33 13.92 11.31
CA GLN A 130 -5.21 15.22 10.65
C GLN A 130 -6.31 15.44 9.61
N ASN A 131 -6.59 16.71 9.28
CA ASN A 131 -7.44 17.07 8.14
C ASN A 131 -6.79 16.58 6.84
N ALA A 132 -7.47 15.70 6.10
CA ALA A 132 -6.90 15.07 4.91
C ALA A 132 -6.56 16.06 3.80
N TYR A 133 -7.40 17.07 3.58
CA TYR A 133 -7.19 18.04 2.50
C TYR A 133 -5.93 18.87 2.75
N ASP A 134 -5.82 19.44 3.95
CA ASP A 134 -4.68 20.30 4.31
C ASP A 134 -3.36 19.51 4.23
N CYS A 135 -3.35 18.31 4.82
CA CYS A 135 -2.15 17.47 4.84
C CYS A 135 -1.74 17.01 3.44
N ALA A 136 -2.70 16.59 2.61
CA ALA A 136 -2.41 16.17 1.24
C ALA A 136 -1.95 17.34 0.36
N HIS A 137 -2.55 18.51 0.51
CA HIS A 137 -2.15 19.71 -0.21
C HIS A 137 -0.69 20.05 0.09
N GLU A 138 -0.32 20.12 1.37
CA GLU A 138 1.07 20.39 1.78
C GLU A 138 2.04 19.30 1.31
N ALA A 139 1.65 18.02 1.38
CA ALA A 139 2.48 16.91 0.93
C ALA A 139 2.76 16.98 -0.58
N LEU A 140 1.75 17.31 -1.38
CA LEU A 140 1.90 17.49 -2.81
C LEU A 140 2.76 18.71 -3.16
N GLU A 141 2.65 19.81 -2.40
CA GLU A 141 3.55 20.95 -2.55
C GLU A 141 5.02 20.58 -2.27
N ARG A 142 5.28 19.78 -1.23
CA ARG A 142 6.63 19.29 -0.92
C ARG A 142 7.18 18.39 -2.03
N LEU A 143 6.36 17.51 -2.60
CA LEU A 143 6.76 16.61 -3.69
C LEU A 143 7.03 17.35 -5.00
N ASN A 144 6.28 18.42 -5.27
CA ASN A 144 6.42 19.24 -6.49
C ASN A 144 7.49 20.33 -6.37
N SER A 145 7.95 20.64 -5.15
CA SER A 145 9.02 21.60 -4.94
C SER A 145 10.36 21.02 -5.42
N PRO A 146 11.14 21.73 -6.25
CA PRO A 146 12.44 21.24 -6.70
C PRO A 146 13.35 21.04 -5.48
N ARG A 147 13.90 19.82 -5.35
CA ARG A 147 14.96 19.54 -4.37
C ARG A 147 16.18 20.38 -4.75
N ASN A 148 16.36 21.52 -4.07
CA ASN A 148 17.60 22.32 -4.11
C ASN A 148 18.77 21.53 -3.52
#